data_AF-A0A537GZU3-F1
#
_entry.id   AF-A0A537GZU3-F1
#
_cell.length_a   1.000
_cell.length_b   1.000
_cell.length_c   1.000
_cell.angle_alpha   90.00
_cell.angle_beta   90.00
_cell.angle_gamma   90.00
#
_symmetry.space_group_name_H-M   'P 1'
#
loop_
_entity.id
_entity.type
_entity.pdbx_description
1 polymer ?
#
loop_
_entity_poly.entity_id
_entity_poly.type
_entity_poly.pdbx_seq_one_letter_code
_entity_poly.pdbx_strand_id
1 'polypeptide(L)' 'MGLRATGRKFKVSGISIIRFEHGKAVGEWIEEDVLGLMRQLGVVK' A
#
# COMPACT_ATOMS: atom_id res chain seq x y z
N MET A 1 -3.52 -5.92 9.45
CA MET A 1 -3.18 -7.36 9.30
C MET A 1 -2.18 -7.76 10.38
N GLY A 2 -2.42 -8.83 11.13
CA GLY A 2 -1.56 -9.28 12.24
C GLY A 2 -0.37 -10.14 11.80
N LEU A 3 0.43 -9.70 10.83
CA LEU A 3 1.57 -10.46 10.32
C LEU A 3 2.81 -10.24 11.19
N ARG A 4 3.55 -11.31 11.51
CA ARG A 4 4.87 -11.18 12.15
C ARG A 4 5.85 -10.53 11.17
N ALA A 5 6.72 -9.65 11.67
CA ALA A 5 7.77 -9.05 10.86
C ALA A 5 8.61 -10.13 10.16
N THR A 6 8.67 -10.06 8.83
CA THR A 6 9.36 -11.08 8.00
C THR A 6 10.85 -10.79 7.82
N GLY A 7 11.29 -9.55 8.09
CA GLY A 7 12.66 -9.09 7.85
C GLY A 7 13.05 -8.96 6.38
N ARG A 8 12.11 -9.18 5.45
CA ARG A 8 12.36 -9.11 4.01
C ARG A 8 12.31 -7.66 3.52
N LYS A 9 13.25 -7.30 2.64
CA LYS A 9 13.10 -6.10 1.82
C LYS A 9 12.01 -6.34 0.78
N PHE A 10 11.22 -5.33 0.51
CA PHE A 10 10.18 -5.37 -0.52
C PHE A 10 10.14 -4.04 -1.27
N LYS A 11 9.53 -4.07 -2.46
CA LYS A 11 9.18 -2.87 -3.22
C LYS A 11 7.72 -2.97 -3.62
N VAL A 12 6.97 -1.89 -3.42
CA VAL A 12 5.59 -1.76 -3.87
C VAL A 12 5.47 -0.57 -4.78
N SER A 13 4.61 -0.69 -5.79
CA SER A 13 4.12 0.44 -6.57
C SER A 13 2.66 0.66 -6.25
N GLY A 14 2.24 1.92 -6.31
CA GLY A 14 0.86 2.31 -6.14
C GLY A 14 0.58 3.67 -6.75
N ILE A 15 -0.69 4.04 -6.71
CA ILE A 15 -1.20 5.34 -7.14
C ILE A 15 -2.10 5.87 -6.02
N SER A 16 -1.88 7.13 -5.65
CA SER A 16 -2.75 7.89 -4.77
C SER A 16 -3.44 8.99 -5.56
N ILE A 17 -4.76 9.07 -5.46
CA ILE A 17 -5.58 10.16 -5.98
C ILE A 17 -6.09 10.95 -4.79
N ILE A 18 -5.59 12.17 -4.62
CA ILE A 18 -5.91 13.04 -3.47
C ILE A 18 -6.87 14.14 -3.93
N ARG A 19 -8.00 14.29 -3.25
CA ARG A 19 -8.92 15.42 -3.45
C ARG A 19 -8.59 16.55 -2.48
N PHE A 20 -8.45 17.76 -3.00
CA PHE A 20 -8.22 18.97 -2.21
C PHE A 20 -9.40 19.93 -2.28
N GLU A 21 -9.74 20.54 -1.14
CA GLU A 21 -10.70 21.66 -1.05
C GLU A 21 -10.11 22.71 -0.10
N HIS A 22 -10.16 23.99 -0.49
CA HIS A 22 -9.61 25.11 0.29
C HIS A 22 -8.14 24.90 0.73
N GLY A 23 -7.32 24.30 -0.15
CA GLY A 23 -5.91 24.02 0.12
C GLY A 23 -5.65 22.86 1.09
N LYS A 24 -6.68 22.08 1.46
CA LYS A 24 -6.55 20.93 2.37
C LYS A 24 -6.97 19.64 1.67
N ALA A 25 -6.27 18.54 1.94
CA ALA A 25 -6.70 17.21 1.50
C ALA A 25 -7.97 16.81 2.26
N VAL A 26 -9.04 16.52 1.52
CA VAL A 26 -10.35 16.14 2.08
C VAL A 26 -10.72 14.68 1.80
N GLY A 27 -9.91 14.00 1.00
CA GLY A 27 -10.08 12.58 0.72
C GLY A 27 -8.94 12.04 -0.13
N GLU A 28 -8.75 10.73 -0.07
CA GLU A 28 -7.76 10.02 -0.84
C GLU A 28 -8.33 8.67 -1.26
N TRP A 29 -8.07 8.29 -2.51
CA TRP A 29 -8.22 6.92 -3.00
C TRP A 29 -6.84 6.39 -3.32
N ILE A 30 -6.51 5.24 -2.74
CA ILE A 30 -5.20 4.63 -2.85
C ILE A 30 -5.38 3.26 -3.48
N GLU A 31 -4.61 3.00 -4.52
CA GLU A 31 -4.46 1.68 -5.11
C GLU A 31 -2.99 1.27 -5.08
N GLU A 32 -2.69 0.21 -4.34
CA GLU A 32 -1.35 -0.36 -4.21
C GLU A 32 -1.35 -1.82 -4.70
N ASP A 33 -0.20 -2.29 -5.17
CA ASP A 33 -0.01 -3.72 -5.46
C ASP A 33 0.15 -4.53 -4.15
N VAL A 34 -0.93 -4.59 -3.36
CA VAL A 34 -0.97 -5.31 -2.08
C VAL A 34 -0.80 -6.82 -2.31
N LEU A 35 -1.28 -7.35 -3.44
CA LEU A 35 -1.07 -8.75 -3.78
C LEU A 35 0.41 -9.05 -4.02
N GLY A 36 1.10 -8.22 -4.81
CA GLY A 36 2.54 -8.32 -5.02
C GLY A 36 3.34 -8.14 -3.73
N LEU A 37 2.88 -7.27 -2.82
CA LEU A 37 3.45 -7.15 -1.48
C LEU A 37 3.31 -8.45 -0.69
N MET A 38 2.10 -9.00 -0.60
CA MET A 38 1.85 -10.22 0.18
C MET A 38 2.64 -11.42 -0.36
N ARG A 39 2.85 -11.49 -1.67
CA ARG A 39 3.74 -12.47 -2.30
C ARG A 39 5.21 -12.28 -1.90
N GLN A 40 5.73 -11.05 -1.96
CA GLN A 40 7.09 -10.75 -1.52
C GLN A 40 7.32 -11.07 -0.03
N LEU A 41 6.29 -10.91 0.79
CA LEU A 41 6.32 -11.26 2.21
C LEU A 41 6.16 -12.77 2.45
N GLY A 42 5.76 -13.54 1.44
CA GLY A 42 5.59 -15.00 1.50
C GLY A 42 4.27 -15.44 2.16
N VAL A 43 3.26 -14.58 2.18
CA VAL A 43 1.94 -14.85 2.79
C VAL A 43 1.03 -15.64 1.83
N VAL A 44 1.14 -15.33 0.54
CA VAL A 44 0.38 -15.96 -0.55
C VAL A 44 1.33 -16.23 -1.72
N LYS A 45 0.99 -17.24 -2.54
CA LYS A 45 1.78 -17.64 -3.71
C LYS A 45 1.47 -16.78 -4.95
#